data_AF-A0A5J5EGG7-F1
#
_entry.id   AF-A0A5J5EGG7-F1
#
_cell.length_a   1.000
_cell.length_b   1.000
_cell.length_c   1.000
_cell.angle_alpha   90.00
_cell.angle_beta   90.00
_cell.angle_gamma   90.00
#
_symmetry.space_group_name_H-M   'P 1'
#
loop_
_entity.id
_entity.type
_entity.pdbx_description
1 polymer ?
#
loop_
_entity_poly.entity_id
_entity_poly.type
_entity_poly.pdbx_seq_one_letter_code
_entity_poly.pdbx_strand_id
1 'polypeptide(L)'
;LKLRSPQTSFSSNFVLLKLRSPQTSFSSNFVLLKLRSTQTSFSSNFVLLKLRSPQTSFSSNFVLLKLRSPQTSFSSNFVLLKLRSPQTSFSSNFVLLKLRSPQTSFSSNFVLLKLRSPQ
;
A
#
# COMPACT_ATOMS: atom_id res chain seq x y z
N LEU A 1 -2.85 -18.92 -8.67
CA LEU A 1 -3.41 -19.04 -7.30
C LEU A 1 -4.33 -17.86 -6.95
N LYS A 2 -5.60 -18.11 -6.63
CA LYS A 2 -6.57 -17.10 -6.15
C LYS A 2 -7.04 -17.53 -4.76
N LEU A 3 -7.08 -16.62 -3.79
CA LEU A 3 -7.59 -16.89 -2.45
C LEU A 3 -8.73 -15.93 -2.11
N ARG A 4 -9.76 -16.48 -1.47
CA ARG A 4 -10.87 -15.73 -0.88
C ARG A 4 -11.15 -16.30 0.51
N SER A 5 -11.12 -15.43 1.51
CA SER A 5 -11.35 -15.76 2.91
C SER A 5 -11.92 -14.52 3.62
N PRO A 6 -12.69 -14.66 4.71
CA PRO A 6 -13.09 -13.51 5.56
C PRO A 6 -11.88 -12.83 6.23
N GLN A 7 -10.85 -13.60 6.56
CA GLN A 7 -9.62 -13.11 7.16
C GLN A 7 -8.44 -13.92 6.63
N THR A 8 -7.31 -13.26 6.38
CA THR A 8 -6.07 -13.95 6.05
C THR A 8 -4.91 -13.32 6.80
N SER A 9 -4.10 -14.16 7.42
CA SER A 9 -2.80 -13.79 7.96
C SER A 9 -1.75 -14.63 7.26
N PHE A 10 -0.66 -14.00 6.82
CA PHE A 10 0.47 -14.70 6.25
C PHE A 10 1.75 -14.31 6.98
N SER A 11 2.38 -15.32 7.57
CA SER A 11 3.64 -15.24 8.33
C SER A 11 4.77 -16.05 7.68
N SER A 12 4.64 -16.33 6.39
CA SER A 12 5.66 -17.02 5.59
C SER A 12 5.65 -16.45 4.18
N ASN A 13 6.70 -16.74 3.41
CA ASN A 13 6.83 -16.22 2.05
C ASN A 13 5.86 -16.94 1.11
N PHE A 14 5.16 -16.18 0.25
CA PHE A 14 4.27 -16.76 -0.76
C PHE A 14 4.15 -15.86 -2.00
N VAL A 15 3.67 -16.47 -3.09
CA VAL A 15 3.31 -15.76 -4.32
C VAL A 15 1.82 -16.01 -4.60
N LEU A 16 1.06 -14.94 -4.77
CA LEU A 16 -0.38 -15.05 -5.00
C LEU A 16 -0.82 -14.13 -6.15
N LEU A 17 -1.68 -14.64 -7.02
CA LEU A 17 -2.16 -13.85 -8.16
C LEU A 17 -3.28 -12.90 -7.73
N LYS A 18 -4.20 -13.36 -6.88
CA LYS A 18 -5.33 -12.55 -6.41
C LYS A 18 -5.69 -12.94 -4.97
N LEU A 19 -5.83 -11.94 -4.11
CA LEU A 19 -6.43 -12.07 -2.79
C LEU A 19 -7.65 -11.17 -2.67
N ARG A 20 -8.74 -11.74 -2.16
CA ARG A 20 -9.90 -10.99 -1.68
C ARG A 20 -10.22 -11.41 -0.25
N SER A 21 -9.94 -10.54 0.70
CA SER A 21 -10.26 -10.76 2.11
C SER A 21 -10.56 -9.44 2.80
N PRO A 22 -11.68 -9.30 3.53
CA PRO A 22 -11.98 -8.12 4.35
C PRO A 22 -10.80 -7.68 5.21
N GLN A 23 -10.21 -8.59 5.97
CA GLN A 23 -9.04 -8.28 6.81
C GLN A 23 -7.83 -9.06 6.34
N THR A 24 -6.71 -8.36 6.21
CA THR A 24 -5.44 -8.96 5.77
C THR A 24 -4.28 -8.41 6.57
N SER A 25 -3.44 -9.32 7.05
CA SER A 25 -2.16 -9.01 7.69
C SER A 25 -1.05 -9.81 7.03
N PHE A 26 0.07 -9.15 6.78
CA PHE A 26 1.25 -9.78 6.21
C PHE A 26 2.49 -9.39 7.00
N SER A 27 3.17 -10.38 7.56
CA SER A 27 4.39 -10.23 8.34
C SER A 27 5.56 -11.02 7.75
N SER A 28 5.55 -11.23 6.43
CA SER A 28 6.64 -11.89 5.68
C SER A 28 6.72 -11.36 4.25
N ASN A 29 7.74 -11.78 3.50
CA ASN A 29 7.96 -11.28 2.15
C ASN A 29 7.02 -11.95 1.15
N PHE A 30 6.35 -11.19 0.30
CA PHE A 30 5.47 -11.78 -0.72
C PHE A 30 5.42 -10.98 -2.01
N VAL A 31 5.01 -11.67 -3.07
CA VAL A 31 4.67 -11.06 -4.36
C VAL A 31 3.18 -11.27 -4.62
N LEU A 32 2.44 -10.18 -4.76
CA LEU A 32 1.00 -10.22 -4.98
C LEU A 32 0.61 -9.34 -6.16
N LEU A 33 -0.09 -9.92 -7.14
CA LEU A 33 -0.52 -9.15 -8.30
C LEU A 33 -1.74 -8.26 -7.99
N LYS A 34 -2.73 -8.77 -7.24
CA LYS A 34 -3.95 -8.01 -6.91
C LYS A 34 -4.44 -8.32 -5.50
N LEU A 35 -4.62 -7.27 -4.72
CA LEU A 35 -5.23 -7.33 -3.39
C LEU A 35 -6.47 -6.44 -3.32
N ARG A 36 -7.57 -7.01 -2.83
CA ARG A 36 -8.77 -6.26 -2.45
C ARG A 36 -9.17 -6.60 -1.03
N SER A 37 -9.20 -5.58 -0.18
CA SER A 37 -9.46 -5.71 1.26
C SER A 37 -10.25 -4.53 1.79
N THR A 38 -10.80 -4.63 3.01
CA THR A 38 -11.32 -3.46 3.76
C THR A 38 -10.22 -2.87 4.64
N GLN A 39 -9.37 -3.72 5.20
CA GLN A 39 -8.27 -3.34 6.06
C GLN A 39 -7.03 -4.19 5.78
N THR A 40 -5.91 -3.50 5.64
CA THR A 40 -4.63 -4.09 5.24
C THR A 40 -3.54 -3.55 6.15
N SER A 41 -2.78 -4.47 6.75
CA SER A 41 -1.54 -4.15 7.45
C SER A 41 -0.39 -4.95 6.85
N PHE A 42 0.74 -4.28 6.64
CA PHE A 42 1.95 -4.90 6.12
C PHE A 42 3.16 -4.47 6.95
N SER A 43 3.89 -5.45 7.48
CA SER A 43 5.03 -5.25 8.36
C SER A 43 6.30 -5.97 7.87
N SER A 44 6.42 -6.20 6.56
CA SER A 44 7.57 -6.87 5.93
C SER A 44 7.72 -6.41 4.48
N ASN A 45 8.74 -6.86 3.73
CA ASN A 45 8.96 -6.32 2.38
C ASN A 45 7.99 -6.94 1.36
N PHE A 46 7.43 -6.16 0.43
CA PHE A 46 6.60 -6.74 -0.64
C PHE A 46 6.78 -6.07 -2.00
N VAL A 47 6.36 -6.82 -3.03
CA VAL A 47 6.06 -6.30 -4.36
C VAL A 47 4.57 -6.51 -4.64
N LEU A 48 3.85 -5.41 -4.86
CA LEU A 48 2.40 -5.44 -5.11
C LEU A 48 2.05 -4.63 -6.35
N LEU A 49 1.37 -5.24 -7.33
CA LEU A 49 1.00 -4.51 -8.54
C LEU A 49 -0.22 -3.61 -8.31
N LYS A 50 -1.25 -4.11 -7.62
CA LYS A 50 -2.49 -3.37 -7.39
C LYS A 50 -3.06 -3.65 -6.00
N LEU A 51 -3.23 -2.59 -5.21
CA LEU A 51 -3.96 -2.61 -3.96
C LEU A 51 -5.20 -1.72 -4.03
N ARG A 52 -6.33 -2.25 -3.56
CA ARG A 52 -7.52 -1.48 -3.23
C ARG A 52 -7.98 -1.85 -1.83
N SER A 53 -7.90 -0.89 -0.90
CA SER A 53 -8.40 -1.05 0.45
C SER A 53 -8.81 0.32 1.02
N PRO A 54 -9.94 0.45 1.74
CA PRO A 54 -10.32 1.59 2.57
C PRO A 54 -9.22 2.11 3.48
N GLN A 55 -8.53 1.19 4.17
CA GLN A 55 -7.51 1.50 5.15
C GLN A 55 -6.27 0.65 4.93
N THR A 56 -5.12 1.31 4.91
CA THR A 56 -3.82 0.72 4.62
C THR A 56 -2.77 1.31 5.53
N SER A 57 -2.08 0.42 6.27
CA SER A 57 -0.89 0.75 7.02
C SER A 57 0.28 -0.08 6.50
N PHE A 58 1.44 0.57 6.41
CA PHE A 58 2.64 -0.02 5.88
C PHE A 58 3.84 0.42 6.73
N SER A 59 4.59 -0.53 7.28
CA SER A 59 5.68 -0.27 8.22
C SER A 59 7.01 -0.92 7.84
N SER A 60 7.29 -1.06 6.54
CA SER A 60 8.47 -1.73 5.98
C SER A 60 8.76 -1.26 4.55
N ASN A 61 9.63 -1.95 3.78
CA ASN A 61 9.99 -1.52 2.43
C ASN A 61 9.05 -2.08 1.37
N PHE A 62 8.60 -1.23 0.44
CA PHE A 62 7.57 -1.65 -0.50
C PHE A 62 7.75 -1.07 -1.89
N VAL A 63 7.49 -1.94 -2.88
CA VAL A 63 7.32 -1.52 -4.27
C VAL A 63 5.87 -1.74 -4.67
N LEU A 64 5.18 -0.65 -5.00
CA LEU A 64 3.77 -0.69 -5.35
C LEU A 64 3.49 0.08 -6.63
N LEU A 65 2.87 -0.56 -7.62
CA LEU A 65 2.56 0.13 -8.86
C LEU A 65 1.31 1.02 -8.72
N LYS A 66 0.26 0.52 -8.06
CA LYS A 66 -1.01 1.25 -7.93
C LYS A 66 -1.65 1.02 -6.57
N LEU A 67 -1.84 2.11 -5.82
CA LEU A 67 -2.62 2.14 -4.59
C LEU A 67 -3.87 2.99 -4.75
N ARG A 68 -5.00 2.46 -4.26
CA ARG A 68 -6.24 3.22 -4.05
C ARG A 68 -6.73 2.97 -2.64
N SER A 69 -6.66 4.00 -1.80
CA SER A 69 -7.11 3.93 -0.42
C SER A 69 -7.61 5.28 0.09
N PRO A 70 -8.83 5.40 0.64
CA PRO A 70 -9.30 6.52 1.48
C PRO A 70 -8.24 7.05 2.45
N GLN A 71 -7.64 6.14 3.24
CA GLN A 71 -6.68 6.49 4.28
C GLN A 71 -5.43 5.62 4.17
N THR A 72 -4.27 6.28 4.09
CA THR A 72 -2.99 5.59 3.97
C THR A 72 -1.98 6.16 4.95
N SER A 73 -1.32 5.27 5.68
CA SER A 73 -0.14 5.61 6.49
C SER A 73 1.05 4.80 6.01
N PHE A 74 2.18 5.47 5.88
CA PHE A 74 3.43 4.88 5.46
C PHE A 74 4.56 5.31 6.41
N SER A 75 5.22 4.34 7.05
CA SER A 75 6.24 4.61 8.07
C SER A 75 7.63 4.02 7.78
N SER A 76 7.99 3.90 6.50
CA SER A 76 9.25 3.27 6.06
C SER A 76 9.58 3.67 4.60
N ASN A 77 10.43 2.91 3.88
CA ASN A 77 10.83 3.26 2.52
C ASN A 77 9.86 2.74 1.44
N PHE A 78 9.44 3.59 0.51
CA PHE A 78 8.51 3.17 -0.55
C PHE A 78 8.91 3.68 -1.92
N VAL A 79 8.68 2.82 -2.91
CA VAL A 79 8.63 3.20 -4.31
C VAL A 79 7.20 2.97 -4.81
N LEU A 80 6.51 4.05 -5.13
CA LEU A 80 5.11 4.02 -5.56
C LEU A 80 4.93 4.75 -6.88
N LEU A 81 4.37 4.08 -7.90
CA LEU A 81 4.12 4.75 -9.18
C LEU A 81 2.87 5.63 -9.13
N LYS A 82 1.78 5.14 -8.52
CA LYS A 82 0.49 5.85 -8.49
C LYS A 82 -0.23 5.66 -7.17
N LEU A 83 -0.43 6.75 -6.44
CA LEU A 83 -1.29 6.82 -5.26
C LEU A 83 -2.54 7.63 -5.56
N ARG A 84 -3.71 7.10 -5.20
CA ARG A 84 -4.94 7.87 -5.06
C ARG A 84 -5.48 7.67 -3.65
N SER A 85 -5.45 8.74 -2.86
CA SER A 85 -5.91 8.73 -1.48
C SER A 85 -6.43 10.11 -1.08
N PRO A 86 -7.62 10.25 -0.48
CA PRO A 86 -8.09 11.45 0.21
C PRO A 86 -7.12 11.95 1.29
N GLN A 87 -6.60 11.03 2.11
CA GLN A 87 -5.73 11.36 3.24
C GLN A 87 -4.55 10.40 3.27
N THR A 88 -3.34 10.95 3.18
CA THR A 88 -2.11 10.16 3.23
C THR A 88 -1.07 10.82 4.13
N SER A 89 -0.39 10.00 4.92
CA SER A 89 0.77 10.40 5.72
C SER A 89 1.99 9.59 5.34
N PHE A 90 3.14 10.27 5.33
CA PHE A 90 4.43 9.72 4.93
C PHE A 90 5.48 10.11 5.96
N SER A 91 6.08 9.13 6.66
CA SER A 91 6.99 9.39 7.79
C SER A 91 8.42 8.86 7.67
N SER A 92 8.95 8.73 6.45
CA SER A 92 10.26 8.14 6.11
C SER A 92 10.63 8.48 4.65
N ASN A 93 11.45 7.66 3.96
CA ASN A 93 11.88 7.94 2.58
C ASN A 93 10.89 7.45 1.52
N PHE A 94 10.62 8.28 0.52
CA PHE A 94 9.64 7.93 -0.52
C PHE A 94 10.07 8.41 -1.90
N VAL A 95 9.77 7.57 -2.88
CA VAL A 95 9.75 7.93 -4.29
C VAL A 95 8.35 7.68 -4.83
N LEU A 96 7.66 8.77 -5.18
CA LEU A 96 6.29 8.74 -5.70
C LEU A 96 6.20 9.41 -7.07
N LEU A 97 5.80 8.68 -8.10
CA LEU A 97 5.68 9.31 -9.42
C LEU A 97 4.41 10.17 -9.53
N LYS A 98 3.26 9.67 -9.05
CA LYS A 98 1.98 10.38 -9.16
C LYS A 98 1.16 10.23 -7.88
N LEU A 99 0.84 11.35 -7.26
CA LEU A 99 -0.06 11.45 -6.11
C LEU A 99 -1.34 12.18 -6.50
N ARG A 100 -2.49 11.62 -6.16
CA ARG A 100 -3.77 12.34 -6.14
C ARG A 100 -4.34 12.31 -4.72
N SER A 101 -4.22 13.44 -4.01
CA SER A 101 -4.72 13.61 -2.65
C SER A 101 -5.05 15.07 -2.33
N PRO A 102 -6.21 15.39 -1.72
CA PRO A 102 -6.50 16.70 -1.14
C PRO A 102 -5.72 16.95 0.16
N GLN A 103 -5.41 15.91 0.96
CA GLN A 103 -4.67 16.05 2.22
C GLN A 103 -3.44 15.13 2.27
N THR A 104 -2.27 15.73 2.45
CA THR A 104 -0.98 15.02 2.46
C THR A 104 -0.07 15.58 3.54
N SER A 105 0.53 14.71 4.35
CA SER A 105 1.61 15.09 5.26
C SER A 105 2.90 14.32 4.95
N PHE A 106 4.03 15.01 5.02
CA PHE A 106 5.37 14.46 4.82
C PHE A 106 6.24 14.88 6.00
N SER A 107 6.96 13.94 6.62
CA SER A 107 7.83 14.24 7.77
C SER A 107 9.31 13.89 7.55
N SER A 108 9.73 13.54 6.34
CA SER A 108 11.09 13.09 6.00
C SER A 108 11.36 13.26 4.49
N ASN A 109 12.39 12.58 3.95
CA ASN A 109 12.80 12.71 2.54
C ASN A 109 11.73 12.20 1.57
N PHE A 110 11.39 13.02 0.59
CA PHE A 110 10.34 12.69 -0.35
C PHE A 110 10.66 13.21 -1.75
N VAL A 111 10.55 12.34 -2.75
CA VAL A 111 10.63 12.68 -4.17
C VAL A 111 9.26 12.48 -4.79
N LEU A 112 8.65 13.56 -5.30
CA LEU A 112 7.39 13.51 -6.04
C LEU A 112 7.45 14.23 -7.37
N LEU A 113 7.11 13.49 -8.43
CA LEU A 113 7.09 14.07 -9.76
C LEU A 113 5.77 14.79 -10.07
N LYS A 114 4.63 14.31 -9.58
CA LYS A 114 3.33 14.93 -9.88
C LYS A 114 2.32 14.80 -8.75
N LEU A 115 1.92 15.93 -8.20
CA LEU A 115 0.78 16.06 -7.29
C LEU A 115 -0.47 16.53 -8.04
N ARG A 116 -1.64 15.98 -7.68
CA ARG A 116 -2.94 16.53 -8.03
C ARG A 116 -3.83 16.55 -6.79
N SER A 117 -4.13 17.73 -6.29
CA SER A 117 -5.08 17.94 -5.20
C SER A 117 -6.44 18.30 -5.82
N PRO A 118 -7.42 17.38 -5.85
CA PRO A 118 -8.78 17.75 -6.25
C PRO A 118 -9.36 18.72 -5.21
N GLN A 119 -10.07 19.74 -5.68
CA GLN A 119 -10.98 20.55 -4.86
C GLN A 119 -12.14 19.69 -4.36
#